data_AF-A0A1S2K9H6-F1
#
_entry.id   AF-A0A1S2K9H6-F1
#
_cell.length_a   1.000
_cell.length_b   1.000
_cell.length_c   1.000
_cell.angle_alpha   90.00
_cell.angle_beta   90.00
_cell.angle_gamma   90.00
#
_symmetry.space_group_name_H-M   'P 1'
#
loop_
_entity.id
_entity.type
_entity.pdbx_description
1 polymer ?
#
loop_
_entity_poly.entity_id
_entity_poly.type
_entity_poly.pdbx_seq_one_letter_code
_entity_poly.pdbx_strand_id
1 'polypeptide(L)'
;MNVSELLADLQAQIDETTARAGGLRDQIEHLTAALAETEARLADLATTAKVIAELAPAGGEPDPPETNTAYQAIVNVFNQHPDQVFRARELHELLAMPTDEAAVNITRSRLGRLTRQGFLTQPGRGRYQKRT
;
A
#
# COMPACT_ATOMS: atom_id res chain seq x y z
N MET A 1 -10.33 -48.02 36.88
CA MET A 1 -9.74 -47.94 35.54
C MET A 1 -8.84 -49.14 35.35
N ASN A 2 -9.13 -49.99 34.37
CA ASN A 2 -8.31 -51.17 34.05
C ASN A 2 -7.36 -50.87 32.88
N VAL A 3 -6.38 -51.74 32.66
CA VAL A 3 -5.35 -51.56 31.61
C VAL A 3 -5.98 -51.49 30.21
N SER A 4 -7.06 -52.22 29.97
CA SER A 4 -7.79 -52.21 28.69
C SER A 4 -8.47 -50.87 28.38
N GLU A 5 -9.07 -50.22 29.38
CA GLU A 5 -9.66 -48.89 29.24
C GLU A 5 -8.58 -47.85 28.93
N LEU A 6 -7.45 -47.90 29.64
CA LEU A 6 -6.32 -47.00 29.39
C LEU A 6 -5.74 -47.15 27.98
N LEU A 7 -5.63 -48.38 27.47
CA LEU A 7 -5.16 -48.63 26.11
C LEU A 7 -6.15 -48.13 25.06
N ALA A 8 -7.46 -48.26 25.31
CA ALA A 8 -8.49 -47.75 24.41
C ALA A 8 -8.47 -46.21 24.34
N ASP A 9 -8.35 -45.54 25.49
CA ASP A 9 -8.25 -44.07 25.56
C ASP A 9 -6.99 -43.56 24.86
N LEU A 10 -5.86 -44.25 25.04
CA LEU A 10 -4.61 -43.90 24.36
C LEU A 10 -4.72 -44.07 22.85
N GLN A 11 -5.37 -45.15 22.38
CA GLN A 11 -5.61 -45.34 20.95
C GLN A 11 -6.49 -44.23 20.36
N ALA A 12 -7.55 -43.82 21.07
CA ALA A 12 -8.39 -42.72 20.65
C ALA A 12 -7.61 -41.39 20.55
N GLN A 13 -6.71 -41.12 21.51
CA GLN A 13 -5.81 -39.96 21.44
C GLN A 13 -4.83 -40.02 20.27
N ILE A 14 -4.29 -41.20 19.95
CA ILE A 14 -3.41 -41.39 18.80
C ILE A 14 -4.17 -41.11 17.49
N ASP A 15 -5.40 -41.60 17.38
CA ASP A 15 -6.23 -41.43 16.19
C ASP A 15 -6.59 -39.95 16.00
N GLU A 16 -7.00 -39.26 17.08
CA GLU A 16 -7.28 -37.82 17.06
C GLU A 16 -6.04 -37.00 16.68
N THR A 17 -4.89 -37.32 17.28
CA THR A 17 -3.64 -36.61 17.00
C THR A 17 -3.20 -36.83 15.55
N THR A 18 -3.38 -38.04 15.04
CA THR A 18 -3.10 -38.39 13.63
C THR A 18 -4.00 -37.61 12.68
N ALA A 19 -5.30 -37.55 12.97
CA ALA A 19 -6.25 -36.79 12.17
C ALA A 19 -5.92 -35.29 12.17
N ARG A 20 -5.57 -34.73 13.33
CA ARG A 20 -5.13 -33.33 13.44
C ARG A 20 -3.84 -33.06 12.66
N ALA A 21 -2.87 -33.97 12.74
CA ALA A 21 -1.63 -33.86 11.97
C ALA A 21 -1.90 -33.92 10.45
N GLY A 22 -2.86 -34.75 10.01
CA GLY A 22 -3.33 -34.76 8.63
C GLY A 22 -3.88 -33.40 8.20
N GLY A 23 -4.86 -32.88 8.94
CA GLY A 23 -5.46 -31.57 8.62
C GLY A 23 -4.47 -30.41 8.63
N LEU A 24 -3.45 -30.44 9.49
CA LEU A 24 -2.37 -29.43 9.48
C LEU A 24 -1.49 -29.55 8.23
N ARG A 25 -1.20 -30.77 7.74
CA ARG A 25 -0.46 -30.96 6.48
C ARG A 25 -1.25 -30.43 5.30
N ASP A 26 -2.55 -30.72 5.24
CA ASP A 26 -3.43 -30.22 4.17
C ASP A 26 -3.48 -28.67 4.16
N GLN A 27 -3.54 -28.05 5.36
CA GLN A 27 -3.49 -26.59 5.47
C GLN A 27 -2.15 -26.01 5.01
N ILE A 28 -1.03 -26.66 5.35
CA ILE A 28 0.30 -26.24 4.90
C ILE A 28 0.37 -26.31 3.37
N GLU A 29 -0.12 -27.39 2.76
CA GLU A 29 -0.16 -27.52 1.30
C GLU A 29 -1.00 -26.42 0.64
N HIS A 30 -2.20 -26.17 1.17
CA HIS A 30 -3.08 -25.11 0.67
C HIS A 30 -2.43 -23.72 0.77
N LEU A 31 -1.85 -23.37 1.92
CA LEU A 31 -1.19 -22.09 2.12
C LEU A 31 0.06 -21.93 1.25
N THR A 32 0.80 -23.01 1.03
CA THR A 32 1.97 -23.02 0.14
C THR A 32 1.55 -22.74 -1.30
N ALA A 33 0.46 -23.36 -1.77
CA ALA A 33 -0.08 -23.08 -3.10
C ALA A 33 -0.57 -21.62 -3.24
N ALA A 34 -1.30 -21.11 -2.24
CA ALA A 34 -1.77 -19.73 -2.23
C ALA A 34 -0.62 -18.70 -2.21
N LEU A 35 0.47 -19.01 -1.49
CA LEU A 35 1.67 -18.18 -1.49
C LEU A 35 2.32 -18.15 -2.87
N ALA A 36 2.54 -19.31 -3.49
CA ALA A 36 3.13 -19.39 -4.83
C ALA A 36 2.31 -18.63 -5.88
N GLU A 37 0.97 -18.71 -5.82
CA GLU A 37 0.09 -17.93 -6.69
C GLU A 37 0.24 -16.42 -6.48
N THR A 38 0.35 -15.99 -5.22
CA THR A 38 0.53 -14.57 -4.88
C THR A 38 1.89 -14.05 -5.34
N GLU A 39 2.95 -14.83 -5.18
CA GLU A 39 4.29 -14.51 -5.67
C GLU A 39 4.33 -14.39 -7.20
N ALA A 40 3.65 -15.30 -7.91
CA ALA A 40 3.51 -15.21 -9.36
C ALA A 40 2.80 -13.92 -9.78
N ARG A 41 1.69 -13.58 -9.13
CA ARG A 41 0.98 -12.30 -9.39
C ARG A 41 1.85 -11.08 -9.11
N LEU A 42 2.67 -11.11 -8.06
CA LEU A 42 3.61 -10.03 -7.78
C LEU A 42 4.67 -9.88 -8.87
N ALA A 43 5.18 -10.99 -9.40
CA ALA A 43 6.13 -10.97 -10.52
C ALA A 43 5.49 -10.39 -11.80
N ASP A 44 4.23 -10.73 -12.08
CA ASP A 44 3.47 -10.17 -13.22
C ASP A 44 3.25 -8.66 -13.06
N LEU A 45 2.90 -8.20 -11.86
CA LEU A 45 2.74 -6.78 -11.57
C LEU A 45 4.06 -6.01 -11.67
N ALA A 46 5.15 -6.57 -11.16
CA ALA A 46 6.48 -5.98 -11.29
C ALA A 46 6.90 -5.85 -12.77
N THR A 47 6.62 -6.87 -13.58
CA THR A 47 6.85 -6.86 -15.03
C THR A 47 6.00 -5.79 -15.70
N THR A 48 4.72 -5.70 -15.36
CA THR A 48 3.80 -4.69 -15.89
C THR A 48 4.28 -3.28 -15.56
N ALA A 49 4.72 -3.03 -14.33
CA ALA A 49 5.27 -1.74 -13.91
C ALA A 49 6.52 -1.36 -14.72
N LYS A 50 7.41 -2.32 -14.98
CA LYS A 50 8.60 -2.10 -15.82
C LYS A 50 8.22 -1.75 -17.25
N VAL A 51 7.27 -2.47 -17.86
CA VAL A 51 6.79 -2.19 -19.21
C VAL A 51 6.15 -0.81 -19.31
N ILE A 52 5.33 -0.41 -18.32
CA ILE A 52 4.76 0.94 -18.27
C ILE A 52 5.85 2.01 -18.17
N ALA A 53 6.90 1.78 -17.36
CA ALA A 53 8.01 2.70 -17.24
C ALA A 53 8.81 2.84 -18.55
N GLU A 54 8.99 1.76 -19.31
CA GLU A 54 9.67 1.77 -20.61
C GLU A 54 8.83 2.41 -21.73
N LEU A 55 7.49 2.26 -21.67
CA LEU A 55 6.57 2.83 -22.65
C LEU A 55 6.15 4.27 -22.34
N ALA A 56 6.41 4.76 -21.12
CA ALA A 56 6.18 6.15 -20.77
C ALA A 56 7.08 7.05 -21.65
N PRO A 57 6.54 8.05 -22.35
CA PRO A 57 7.34 8.90 -23.22
C PRO A 57 8.41 9.61 -22.40
N ALA A 58 9.65 9.65 -22.91
CA ALA A 58 10.77 10.45 -22.38
C ALA A 58 10.55 11.98 -22.45
N GLY A 59 9.29 12.42 -22.58
CA GLY A 59 8.85 13.80 -22.78
C GLY A 59 8.46 14.55 -21.50
N GLY A 60 8.98 14.11 -20.37
CA GLY A 60 9.19 14.94 -19.20
C GLY A 60 10.52 14.50 -18.65
N GLU A 61 11.52 15.37 -18.72
CA GLU A 61 12.72 15.27 -17.90
C GLU A 61 12.30 14.72 -16.53
N PRO A 62 12.91 13.64 -16.02
CA PRO A 62 12.59 13.16 -14.69
C PRO A 62 12.89 14.33 -13.77
N ASP A 63 11.81 15.03 -13.38
CA ASP A 63 11.84 16.08 -12.38
C ASP A 63 12.66 15.46 -11.24
N PRO A 64 13.79 16.08 -10.83
CA PRO A 64 14.84 15.45 -10.03
C PRO A 64 14.26 14.59 -8.92
N PRO A 65 14.89 13.49 -8.48
CA PRO A 65 14.29 12.53 -7.54
C PRO A 65 13.58 13.16 -6.32
N GLU A 66 13.97 14.37 -5.92
CA GLU A 66 13.29 15.26 -4.96
C GLU A 66 11.83 15.62 -5.31
N THR A 67 11.47 15.79 -6.58
CA THR A 67 10.10 16.09 -7.03
C THR A 67 9.19 14.86 -6.93
N ASN A 68 9.66 13.68 -7.34
CA ASN A 68 8.84 12.47 -7.26
C ASN A 68 8.58 12.08 -5.79
N THR A 69 9.60 12.22 -4.92
CA THR A 69 9.40 12.04 -3.47
C THR A 69 8.48 13.09 -2.88
N ALA A 70 8.60 14.37 -3.25
CA ALA A 70 7.71 15.42 -2.77
C ALA A 70 6.25 15.21 -3.23
N TYR A 71 6.02 14.77 -4.47
CA TYR A 71 4.68 14.50 -4.98
C TYR A 71 4.04 13.32 -4.25
N GLN A 72 4.79 12.23 -4.07
CA GLN A 72 4.34 11.07 -3.30
C GLN A 72 4.08 11.43 -1.83
N ALA A 73 4.94 12.23 -1.20
CA ALA A 73 4.79 12.70 0.17
C ALA A 73 3.50 13.53 0.33
N ILE A 74 3.21 14.43 -0.60
CA ILE A 74 1.96 15.21 -0.61
C ILE A 74 0.74 14.29 -0.71
N VAL A 75 0.73 13.33 -1.64
CA VAL A 75 -0.39 12.38 -1.79
C VAL A 75 -0.56 11.53 -0.54
N ASN A 76 0.53 11.07 0.06
CA ASN A 76 0.51 10.28 1.29
C ASN A 76 -0.08 11.06 2.47
N VAL A 77 0.24 12.35 2.63
CA VAL A 77 -0.37 13.20 3.67
C VAL A 77 -1.89 13.25 3.53
N PHE A 78 -2.40 13.49 2.33
CA PHE A 78 -3.86 13.49 2.10
C PHE A 78 -4.49 12.11 2.34
N ASN A 79 -3.75 11.03 2.07
CA ASN A 79 -4.22 9.68 2.38
C ASN A 79 -4.29 9.39 3.88
N GLN A 80 -3.34 9.90 4.66
CA GLN A 80 -3.29 9.76 6.12
C GLN A 80 -4.32 10.67 6.82
N HIS A 81 -4.64 11.82 6.21
CA HIS A 81 -5.55 12.83 6.76
C HIS A 81 -6.66 13.17 5.77
N PRO A 82 -7.61 12.25 5.48
CA PRO A 82 -8.62 12.43 4.45
C PRO A 82 -9.57 13.61 4.73
N ASP A 83 -9.91 13.81 6.00
CA ASP A 83 -10.87 14.84 6.43
C ASP A 83 -10.21 16.22 6.66
N GLN A 84 -8.88 16.29 6.59
CA GLN A 84 -8.15 17.50 6.86
C GLN A 84 -7.95 18.34 5.60
N VAL A 85 -8.20 19.63 5.76
CA VAL A 85 -8.00 20.62 4.71
C VAL A 85 -6.63 21.27 4.88
N PHE A 86 -5.80 21.20 3.85
CA PHE A 86 -4.46 21.77 3.86
C PHE A 86 -4.30 22.91 2.85
N ARG A 87 -3.50 23.91 3.22
CA ARG A 87 -2.89 24.89 2.32
C ARG A 87 -1.51 24.42 1.89
N ALA A 88 -1.02 24.92 0.76
CA ALA A 88 0.31 24.59 0.26
C ALA A 88 1.43 24.87 1.28
N ARG A 89 1.35 25.96 2.07
CA ARG A 89 2.33 26.25 3.13
C ARG A 89 2.26 25.29 4.30
N GLU A 90 1.05 24.90 4.71
CA GLU A 90 0.85 23.94 5.81
C GLU A 90 1.43 22.56 5.46
N LEU A 91 1.34 22.16 4.18
CA LEU A 91 2.01 20.95 3.70
C LEU A 91 3.53 21.04 3.78
N HIS A 92 4.11 22.22 3.51
CA HIS A 92 5.55 22.41 3.61
C HIS A 92 6.04 22.32 5.04
N GLU A 93 5.30 22.91 5.98
CA GLU A 93 5.58 22.80 7.42
C GLU A 93 5.50 21.33 7.88
N LEU A 94 4.44 20.61 7.48
CA LEU A 94 4.23 19.22 7.86
C LEU A 94 5.28 18.26 7.27
N LEU A 95 5.69 18.50 6.02
CA LEU A 95 6.64 17.66 5.29
C LEU A 95 8.09 18.11 5.45
N ALA A 96 8.35 19.15 6.25
CA ALA A 96 9.66 19.78 6.39
C ALA A 96 10.30 20.15 5.02
N MET A 97 9.48 20.62 4.08
CA MET A 97 9.90 21.05 2.74
C MET A 97 10.34 22.53 2.72
N PRO A 98 11.16 22.95 1.75
CA PRO A 98 11.60 24.34 1.62
C PRO A 98 10.43 25.32 1.46
N THR A 99 10.27 26.26 2.39
CA THR A 99 9.13 27.20 2.42
C THR A 99 9.30 28.45 1.55
N ASP A 100 10.34 28.50 0.70
CA ASP A 100 10.53 29.62 -0.20
C ASP A 100 9.39 29.73 -1.22
N GLU A 101 9.19 30.93 -1.77
CA GLU A 101 8.03 31.20 -2.61
C GLU A 101 7.99 30.34 -3.89
N ALA A 102 9.16 30.01 -4.46
CA ALA A 102 9.24 29.17 -5.64
C ALA A 102 8.78 27.74 -5.33
N ALA A 103 9.29 27.14 -4.25
CA ALA A 103 8.92 25.80 -3.81
C ALA A 103 7.42 25.68 -3.44
N VAL A 104 6.87 26.71 -2.79
CA VAL A 104 5.42 26.77 -2.49
C VAL A 104 4.59 26.89 -3.77
N ASN A 105 5.03 27.66 -4.76
CA ASN A 105 4.32 27.83 -6.04
C ASN A 105 4.35 26.56 -6.90
N ILE A 106 5.45 25.82 -6.90
CA ILE A 106 5.54 24.49 -7.50
C ILE A 106 4.51 23.55 -6.85
N THR A 107 4.41 23.58 -5.52
CA THR A 107 3.46 22.75 -4.77
C THR A 107 2.01 23.14 -5.06
N ARG A 108 1.68 24.44 -5.13
CA ARG A 108 0.34 24.90 -5.57
C ARG A 108 -0.02 24.38 -6.96
N SER A 109 0.93 24.40 -7.89
CA SER A 109 0.73 23.90 -9.24
C SER A 109 0.44 22.39 -9.24
N ARG A 110 1.16 21.61 -8.42
CA ARG A 110 0.92 20.17 -8.22
C ARG A 110 -0.45 19.89 -7.62
N LEU A 111 -0.84 20.62 -6.57
CA LEU A 111 -2.17 20.48 -5.94
C LEU A 111 -3.31 20.81 -6.91
N GLY A 112 -3.13 21.85 -7.75
CA GLY A 112 -4.07 22.18 -8.81
C GLY A 112 -4.23 21.05 -9.83
N ARG A 113 -3.13 20.38 -10.22
CA ARG A 113 -3.17 19.20 -11.09
C ARG A 113 -3.91 18.02 -10.44
N LEU A 114 -3.58 17.70 -9.19
CA LEU A 114 -4.24 16.64 -8.42
C LEU A 114 -5.76 16.89 -8.27
N THR A 115 -6.16 18.15 -8.12
CA THR A 115 -7.57 18.54 -8.08
C THR A 115 -8.26 18.29 -9.43
N ARG A 116 -7.63 18.68 -10.55
CA ARG A 116 -8.18 18.44 -11.90
C ARG A 116 -8.28 16.95 -12.26
N GLN A 117 -7.34 16.14 -11.76
CA GLN A 117 -7.36 14.68 -11.91
C GLN A 117 -8.37 13.99 -10.99
N GLY A 118 -8.97 14.72 -10.05
CA GLY A 118 -9.96 14.19 -9.12
C GLY A 118 -9.36 13.47 -7.91
N PHE A 119 -8.08 13.60 -7.62
CA PHE A 119 -7.53 13.05 -6.37
C PHE A 119 -7.89 13.93 -5.16
N LEU A 120 -7.97 15.24 -5.37
CA LEU A 120 -8.30 16.22 -4.33
C LEU A 120 -9.57 16.99 -4.70
N THR A 121 -10.24 17.51 -3.67
CA THR A 121 -11.26 18.55 -3.79
C THR A 121 -10.67 19.89 -3.32
N GLN A 122 -11.27 20.98 -3.79
CA GLN A 122 -10.90 22.34 -3.38
C GLN A 122 -12.08 23.01 -2.65
N PRO A 123 -12.24 22.79 -1.33
CA PRO A 123 -13.35 23.36 -0.57
C PRO A 123 -13.31 24.89 -0.46
N GLY A 124 -12.18 25.52 -0.79
CA GLY A 124 -12.06 26.98 -0.87
C GLY A 124 -10.77 27.40 -1.54
N ARG A 125 -10.61 28.71 -1.81
CA ARG A 125 -9.43 29.24 -2.52
C ARG A 125 -8.13 28.84 -1.80
N GLY A 126 -7.29 28.06 -2.48
CA GLY A 126 -5.99 27.62 -1.94
C GLY A 126 -6.08 26.58 -0.82
N ARG A 127 -7.24 25.97 -0.61
CA ARG A 127 -7.51 24.91 0.35
C ARG A 127 -7.75 23.61 -0.40
N TYR A 128 -7.07 22.54 -0.01
CA TYR A 128 -7.16 21.25 -0.68
C TYR A 128 -7.50 20.18 0.35
N GLN A 129 -8.30 19.20 -0.05
CA GLN A 129 -8.71 18.08 0.78
C GLN A 129 -8.73 16.82 -0.07
N LYS A 130 -8.58 15.64 0.53
CA LYS A 130 -8.77 14.38 -0.20
C LYS A 130 -10.19 14.30 -0.74
N ARG A 131 -10.34 13.82 -1.97
CA ARG A 131 -11.66 13.43 -2.49
C ARG A 131 -12.02 12.07 -1.91
N THR A 132 -13.02 12.03 -1.05
CA THR A 132 -13.68 10.80 -0.57
C THR A 132 -14.71 10.31 -1.57
#